data_AF-A0A518AEC3-F1
#
_entry.id   AF-A0A518AEC3-F1
#
_cell.length_a   1.000
_cell.length_b   1.000
_cell.length_c   1.000
_cell.angle_alpha   90.00
_cell.angle_beta   90.00
_cell.angle_gamma   90.00
#
_symmetry.space_group_name_H-M   'P 1'
#
loop_
_entity.id
_entity.type
_entity.pdbx_description
1 polymer ?
#
loop_
_entity_poly.entity_id
_entity_poly.type
_entity_poly.pdbx_seq_one_letter_code
_entity_poly.pdbx_strand_id
1 'polypeptide(L)'
;MIRRNRGYVAEFAIRLNEEKGCRATRERLIIVRKIYEQFRQGQEFTAEEICGIVKSAPRRVARSTVYRTLLFLVEIKLLLRVETGAPSQPDPQQTRYRLPAEWCD
;
A
#
# COMPACT_ATOMS: atom_id res chain seq x y z
N MET A 1 -19.99 8.38 -7.04
CA MET A 1 -20.27 7.12 -7.77
C MET A 1 -18.94 6.43 -8.04
N ILE A 2 -18.47 5.59 -7.11
CA ILE A 2 -17.17 4.91 -7.21
C ILE A 2 -17.30 3.85 -8.31
N ARG A 3 -16.42 3.92 -9.33
CA ARG A 3 -16.47 3.07 -10.53
C ARG A 3 -16.26 1.60 -10.13
N ARG A 4 -17.36 0.88 -9.98
CA ARG A 4 -17.51 -0.52 -9.50
C ARG A 4 -16.84 -1.62 -10.34
N ASN A 5 -15.83 -1.34 -11.17
CA ASN A 5 -15.22 -2.38 -12.01
C ASN A 5 -13.74 -2.13 -12.34
N ARG A 6 -12.96 -1.61 -11.38
CA ARG A 6 -11.53 -1.34 -11.56
C ARG A 6 -10.73 -2.11 -10.52
N GLY A 7 -9.72 -2.84 -10.95
CA GLY A 7 -8.82 -3.55 -10.04
C GLY A 7 -7.99 -2.59 -9.18
N TYR A 8 -7.63 -3.02 -7.97
CA TYR A 8 -6.92 -2.22 -6.98
C TYR A 8 -5.64 -1.53 -7.52
N VAL A 9 -4.83 -2.27 -8.30
CA VAL A 9 -3.60 -1.74 -8.92
C VAL A 9 -3.89 -0.65 -9.94
N ALA A 10 -4.99 -0.77 -10.69
CA ALA A 10 -5.39 0.23 -11.68
C ALA A 10 -5.87 1.50 -11.00
N GLU A 11 -6.65 1.38 -9.91
CA GLU A 11 -7.08 2.52 -9.11
C GLU A 11 -5.89 3.28 -8.53
N PHE A 12 -4.88 2.57 -8.01
CA PHE A 12 -3.62 3.18 -7.57
C PHE A 12 -2.93 3.99 -8.68
N ALA A 13 -2.77 3.39 -9.86
CA ALA A 13 -2.10 4.07 -10.97
C ALA A 13 -2.83 5.35 -11.40
N ILE A 14 -4.16 5.35 -11.36
CA ILE A 14 -4.99 6.52 -11.69
C ILE A 14 -4.80 7.61 -10.65
N ARG A 15 -5.04 7.33 -9.36
CA ARG A 15 -4.90 8.32 -8.28
C ARG A 15 -3.48 8.89 -8.22
N LEU A 16 -2.47 8.07 -8.48
CA LEU A 16 -1.08 8.52 -8.50
C LEU A 16 -0.74 9.44 -9.68
N ASN A 17 -1.41 9.29 -10.82
CA ASN A 17 -1.24 10.18 -11.97
C ASN A 17 -2.03 11.49 -11.82
N GLU A 18 -3.07 11.51 -11.00
CA GLU A 18 -3.80 12.72 -10.61
C GLU A 18 -2.95 13.62 -9.68
N GLU A 19 -2.03 13.02 -8.91
CA GLU A 19 -1.07 13.72 -8.06
C GLU A 19 0.12 14.28 -8.87
N LYS A 20 0.25 15.61 -8.90
CA LYS A 20 1.33 16.29 -9.65
C LYS A 20 2.71 15.84 -9.17
N GLY A 21 3.56 15.44 -10.11
CA GLY A 21 4.96 15.07 -9.83
C GLY A 21 5.15 13.64 -9.30
N CYS A 22 4.08 12.87 -9.15
CA CYS A 22 4.16 11.46 -8.79
C CYS A 22 4.13 10.55 -10.03
N ARG A 23 4.81 9.39 -9.96
CA ARG A 23 4.84 8.39 -11.04
C ARG A 23 4.56 6.99 -10.52
N ALA A 24 3.74 6.24 -11.25
CA ALA A 24 3.52 4.80 -11.06
C ALA A 24 4.74 3.98 -11.51
N THR A 25 5.84 4.11 -10.78
CA THR A 25 7.04 3.32 -11.07
C THR A 25 6.73 1.84 -10.92
N ARG A 26 7.47 1.01 -11.66
CA ARG A 26 7.32 -0.45 -11.60
C ARG A 26 7.47 -1.00 -10.18
N GLU A 27 8.33 -0.42 -9.36
CA GLU A 27 8.51 -0.78 -7.96
C GLU A 27 7.25 -0.54 -7.13
N ARG A 28 6.64 0.65 -7.27
CA ARG A 28 5.38 0.98 -6.60
C ARG A 28 4.25 0.04 -7.02
N LEU A 29 4.16 -0.27 -8.32
CA LEU A 29 3.18 -1.22 -8.83
C LEU A 29 3.39 -2.64 -8.30
N ILE A 30 4.63 -3.09 -8.14
CA ILE A 30 4.96 -4.38 -7.52
C ILE A 30 4.49 -4.40 -6.06
N ILE A 31 4.80 -3.35 -5.29
CA ILE A 31 4.37 -3.23 -3.89
C ILE A 31 2.84 -3.33 -3.79
N VAL A 32 2.11 -2.51 -4.55
CA VAL A 32 0.65 -2.43 -4.52
C VAL A 32 0.00 -3.75 -4.92
N ARG A 33 0.52 -4.39 -5.97
CA ARG A 33 0.06 -5.71 -6.39
C ARG A 33 0.24 -6.75 -5.29
N LYS A 34 1.43 -6.79 -4.67
CA LYS A 34 1.73 -7.77 -3.62
C LYS A 34 0.88 -7.57 -2.37
N ILE A 35 0.62 -6.33 -1.99
CA ILE A 35 -0.30 -6.02 -0.90
C ILE A 35 -1.69 -6.61 -1.20
N TYR A 36 -2.24 -6.31 -2.37
CA TYR A 36 -3.57 -6.80 -2.74
C TYR A 36 -3.64 -8.34 -2.81
N GLU A 37 -2.69 -8.98 -3.49
CA GLU A 37 -2.63 -10.43 -3.62
C GLU A 37 -2.56 -11.16 -2.27
N GLN A 38 -1.84 -10.61 -1.28
CA GLN A 38 -1.59 -11.27 0.00
C GLN A 38 -2.63 -10.94 1.09
N PHE A 39 -3.20 -9.73 1.07
CA PHE A 39 -4.03 -9.22 2.17
C PHE A 39 -5.49 -8.94 1.79
N ARG A 40 -5.95 -9.39 0.61
CA ARG A 40 -7.35 -9.25 0.17
C ARG A 40 -8.40 -9.88 1.08
N GLN A 41 -8.01 -10.71 2.05
CA GLN A 41 -8.94 -11.28 3.04
C GLN A 41 -9.07 -10.37 4.29
N GLY A 42 -8.58 -9.13 4.21
CA GLY A 42 -8.75 -8.12 5.26
C GLY A 42 -7.76 -8.23 6.42
N GLN A 43 -6.69 -9.02 6.30
CA GLN A 43 -5.68 -9.12 7.33
C GLN A 43 -4.87 -7.82 7.45
N GLU A 44 -4.40 -7.55 8.66
CA GLU A 44 -3.47 -6.46 8.93
C GLU A 44 -2.04 -6.87 8.58
N PHE A 45 -1.21 -5.89 8.23
CA PHE A 45 0.20 -6.08 7.94
C PHE A 45 1.03 -4.84 8.30
N THR A 46 2.33 -5.05 8.47
CA THR A 46 3.34 -4.04 8.74
C THR A 46 4.16 -3.73 7.50
N ALA A 47 4.88 -2.62 7.53
CA ALA A 47 5.77 -2.27 6.43
C ALA A 47 6.93 -3.27 6.25
N GLU A 48 7.37 -3.92 7.33
CA GLU A 48 8.44 -4.92 7.28
C GLU A 48 8.00 -6.23 6.62
N GLU A 49 6.76 -6.66 6.84
CA GLU A 49 6.19 -7.82 6.14
C GLU A 49 6.16 -7.57 4.63
N ILE A 50 5.77 -6.36 4.20
CA ILE A 50 5.84 -5.99 2.78
C ILE A 50 7.28 -5.99 2.28
N CYS A 51 8.23 -5.46 3.05
CA CYS A 51 9.65 -5.53 2.70
C CYS A 51 10.13 -6.98 2.51
N GLY A 52 9.70 -7.90 3.37
CA GLY A 52 9.95 -9.33 3.23
C GLY A 52 9.37 -9.91 1.95
N ILE A 53 8.11 -9.60 1.66
CA ILE A 53 7.39 -10.08 0.47
C ILE A 53 8.08 -9.58 -0.80
N VAL A 54 8.38 -8.28 -0.91
CA VAL A 54 8.98 -7.71 -2.14
C VAL A 54 10.47 -8.06 -2.30
N LYS A 55 11.18 -8.46 -1.24
CA LYS A 55 12.57 -8.96 -1.35
C LYS A 55 12.67 -10.22 -2.20
N SER A 56 11.61 -11.04 -2.24
CA SER A 56 11.54 -12.24 -3.08
C SER A 56 11.26 -11.95 -4.56
N ALA A 57 10.95 -10.70 -4.92
CA ALA A 57 10.75 -10.32 -6.31
C ALA A 57 12.09 -10.21 -7.06
N PRO A 58 12.13 -10.51 -8.37
CA PRO A 58 13.36 -10.48 -9.18
C PRO A 58 14.03 -9.10 -9.25
N ARG A 59 13.32 -8.04 -8.85
CA ARG A 59 13.85 -6.68 -8.77
C ARG A 59 13.83 -6.22 -7.32
N ARG A 60 15.01 -5.88 -6.80
CA ARG A 60 15.17 -5.40 -5.43
C ARG A 60 14.43 -4.06 -5.26
N VAL A 61 13.42 -4.06 -4.40
CA VAL A 61 12.73 -2.83 -3.99
C VAL A 61 13.37 -2.33 -2.70
N ALA A 62 13.75 -1.05 -2.67
CA ALA A 62 14.30 -0.45 -1.46
C ALA A 62 13.23 -0.32 -0.37
N ARG A 63 13.62 -0.53 0.89
CA ARG A 63 12.75 -0.37 2.08
C ARG A 63 12.14 1.04 2.15
N SER A 64 12.91 2.06 1.80
CA SER A 64 12.41 3.45 1.70
C SER A 64 11.30 3.61 0.64
N THR A 65 11.37 2.89 -0.49
CA THR A 65 10.30 2.87 -1.50
C THR A 65 9.03 2.23 -0.94
N VAL A 66 9.15 1.15 -0.16
CA VAL A 66 8.00 0.52 0.52
C VAL A 66 7.32 1.52 1.44
N TYR A 67 8.06 2.15 2.35
CA TYR A 67 7.50 3.09 3.32
C TYR A 67 6.80 4.28 2.66
N ARG A 68 7.43 4.90 1.65
CA ARG A 68 6.83 6.01 0.91
C ARG A 68 5.58 5.58 0.16
N THR A 69 5.54 4.36 -0.36
CA THR A 69 4.37 3.83 -1.06
C THR A 69 3.21 3.58 -0.09
N LEU A 70 3.48 3.02 1.09
CA LEU A 70 2.46 2.79 2.12
C LEU A 70 1.87 4.09 2.65
N LEU A 71 2.70 5.09 2.94
CA LEU A 71 2.24 6.43 3.31
C LEU A 71 1.31 7.01 2.24
N PHE A 72 1.75 6.98 0.99
CA PHE A 72 0.95 7.47 -0.12
C PHE A 72 -0.37 6.72 -0.27
N LEU A 73 -0.38 5.40 -0.16
CA LEU A 73 -1.61 4.60 -0.22
C LEU A 73 -2.60 4.98 0.88
N VAL A 74 -2.13 5.34 2.07
CA VAL A 74 -2.98 5.86 3.15
C VAL A 74 -3.53 7.23 2.80
N GLU A 75 -2.69 8.14 2.28
CA GLU A 75 -3.11 9.48 1.85
C GLU A 75 -4.23 9.42 0.81
N ILE A 76 -4.09 8.54 -0.19
CA ILE A 76 -5.11 8.32 -1.23
C ILE A 76 -6.19 7.31 -0.83
N LYS A 77 -6.30 6.92 0.43
CA LYS A 77 -7.35 6.01 0.96
C LYS A 77 -7.45 4.65 0.25
N LEU A 78 -6.33 4.13 -0.27
CA LEU A 78 -6.23 2.74 -0.72
C LEU A 78 -5.70 1.82 0.37
N LEU A 79 -5.17 2.37 1.46
CA LEU A 79 -4.92 1.64 2.70
C LEU A 79 -5.52 2.38 3.90
N LEU A 80 -5.89 1.61 4.92
CA LEU A 80 -6.23 2.13 6.23
C LEU A 80 -5.05 1.90 7.17
N ARG A 81 -4.67 2.92 7.94
CA ARG A 81 -3.79 2.75 9.09
C ARG A 81 -4.62 2.21 10.26
N VAL A 82 -4.14 1.16 10.89
CA VAL A 82 -4.73 0.64 12.13
C VAL A 82 -4.02 1.33 13.28
N GLU A 83 -4.69 2.30 13.90
CA GLU A 83 -4.13 3.02 15.05
C GLU A 83 -4.08 2.10 16.26
N THR A 84 -2.87 1.78 16.70
CA THR A 84 -2.64 1.20 18.02
C THR A 84 -2.14 2.34 18.91
N GLY A 85 -3.01 2.94 19.73
CA GLY A 85 -2.70 3.87 20.82
C GLY A 85 -1.61 4.91 20.59
N ALA A 86 -2.00 6.18 20.44
CA ALA A 86 -1.16 7.35 20.17
C ALA A 86 0.30 7.30 20.69
N PRO A 87 1.28 7.24 19.77
CA PRO A 87 2.52 7.97 19.91
C PRO A 87 2.47 9.23 19.04
N SER A 88 3.06 10.32 19.54
CA SER A 88 3.21 11.62 18.86
C SER A 88 3.90 11.53 17.48
N GLN A 89 4.48 10.37 17.16
CA GLN A 89 5.07 10.04 15.88
C GLN A 89 4.94 8.53 15.62
N PRO A 90 4.22 8.08 14.57
CA PRO A 90 4.05 6.66 14.28
C PRO A 90 5.37 6.04 13.82
N ASP A 91 5.85 5.01 14.52
CA ASP A 91 6.98 4.19 14.06
C ASP A 91 6.53 3.40 12.81
N PRO A 92 7.12 3.64 11.62
CA PRO A 92 6.74 2.94 10.40
C PRO A 92 6.98 1.42 10.48
N GLN A 93 7.80 0.94 11.41
CA GLN A 93 8.02 -0.49 11.63
C GLN A 93 6.88 -1.15 12.41
N GLN A 94 6.22 -0.39 13.29
CA GLN A 94 5.14 -0.89 14.14
C GLN A 94 3.74 -0.51 13.61
N THR A 95 3.69 0.42 12.66
CA THR A 95 2.44 0.84 12.03
C THR A 95 1.82 -0.34 11.28
N ARG A 96 0.59 -0.69 11.66
CA ARG A 96 -0.22 -1.67 10.96
C ARG A 96 -1.10 -1.01 9.92
N TYR A 97 -1.28 -1.70 8.82
CA TYR A 97 -2.09 -1.30 7.68
C TYR A 97 -3.05 -2.43 7.35
N ARG A 98 -4.18 -2.09 6.74
CA ARG A 98 -5.09 -3.06 6.15
C ARG A 98 -5.74 -2.49 4.89
N LEU A 99 -6.23 -3.36 4.03
CA LEU A 99 -7.07 -2.94 2.91
C LEU A 99 -8.41 -2.38 3.42
N PRO A 100 -8.96 -1.33 2.78
CA PRO A 100 -10.34 -0.93 2.99
C PRO A 100 -11.31 -2.07 2.63
N ALA A 101 -12.47 -2.13 3.29
CA ALA A 101 -13.43 -3.22 3.15
C ALA A 101 -13.92 -3.40 1.70
N GLU A 102 -13.99 -2.33 0.91
CA GLU A 102 -14.39 -2.39 -0.50
C GLU A 102 -13.35 -3.07 -1.43
N TRP A 103 -12.15 -3.31 -0.91
CA TRP A 103 -11.06 -4.00 -1.61
C TRP A 103 -10.76 -5.39 -1.02
N CYS A 104 -11.55 -5.84 -0.05
CA CYS A 104 -11.51 -7.21 0.44
C CYS A 104 -12.45 -8.11 -0.36
N ASP A 105 -12.15 -9.41 -0.40
CA ASP A 105 -13.03 -10.44 -0.96
C ASP A 105 -14.23 -10.74 -0.03
#